data_AF-A0A1W1VRN7-F1
#
_entry.id   AF-A0A1W1VRN7-F1
#
_cell.length_a   1.000
_cell.length_b   1.000
_cell.length_c   1.000
_cell.angle_alpha   90.00
_cell.angle_beta   90.00
_cell.angle_gamma   90.00
#
_symmetry.space_group_name_H-M   'P 1'
#
loop_
_entity.id
_entity.type
_entity.pdbx_description
1 polymer ?
#
loop_
_entity_poly.entity_id
_entity_poly.type
_entity_poly.pdbx_seq_one_letter_code
_entity_poly.pdbx_strand_id
1 'polypeptide(L)'
;MSLAFHPEMFVRIEQLEGPRAPLPRPLESGFTPGRLYRVVGVFNPSETSDAYFILPNDRDELWFICQRHLRFAGLHATSAHHLDLEGADVLHASAAD
;
A
#
# COMPACT_ATOMS: atom_id res chain seq x y z
N MET A 1 12.85 16.42 7.34
CA MET A 1 11.84 15.50 6.77
C MET A 1 12.51 14.16 6.61
N SER A 2 12.22 13.18 7.47
CA SER A 2 12.77 11.83 7.33
C SER A 2 11.79 10.95 6.57
N LEU A 3 12.32 10.23 5.57
CA LEU A 3 11.62 9.17 4.86
C LEU A 3 12.04 7.86 5.54
N ALA A 4 11.10 7.17 6.20
CA ALA A 4 11.36 5.87 6.80
C ALA A 4 10.29 4.89 6.32
N PHE A 5 10.70 3.90 5.53
CA PHE A 5 9.87 2.75 5.21
C PHE A 5 10.75 1.52 4.97
N HIS A 6 10.17 0.35 5.15
CA HIS A 6 10.86 -0.91 4.87
C HIS A 6 10.82 -1.18 3.36
N PRO A 7 11.96 -1.41 2.67
CA PRO A 7 11.99 -1.53 1.21
C PRO A 7 11.18 -2.71 0.67
N GLU A 8 10.93 -3.71 1.53
CA GLU A 8 10.15 -4.90 1.21
C GLU A 8 8.68 -4.80 1.62
N MET A 9 8.21 -3.64 2.08
CA MET A 9 6.84 -3.48 2.55
C MET A 9 5.83 -3.52 1.42
N PHE A 10 4.83 -4.39 1.58
CA PHE A 10 3.63 -4.42 0.75
C PHE A 10 2.39 -4.09 1.56
N VAL A 11 1.45 -3.42 0.90
CA VAL A 11 0.14 -3.06 1.44
C VAL A 11 -0.95 -3.53 0.49
N ARG A 12 -2.16 -3.74 1.01
CA ARG A 12 -3.37 -3.97 0.21
C ARG A 12 -4.33 -2.80 0.35
N ILE A 13 -5.11 -2.56 -0.70
CA ILE A 13 -6.15 -1.53 -0.71
C ILE A 13 -7.38 -2.03 0.05
N GLU A 14 -7.76 -1.30 1.09
CA GLU A 14 -9.10 -1.30 1.68
C GLU A 14 -9.69 0.10 1.54
N GLN A 15 -10.34 0.36 0.40
CA GLN A 15 -10.91 1.67 0.16
C GLN A 15 -12.00 1.99 1.19
N LEU A 16 -11.73 2.98 2.05
CA LEU A 16 -12.75 3.58 2.90
C LEU A 16 -13.80 4.28 2.03
N GLU A 17 -15.07 4.07 2.36
CA GLU A 17 -16.22 4.66 1.69
C GLU A 17 -16.87 5.79 2.51
N GLY A 18 -17.70 6.59 1.85
CA GLY A 18 -18.53 7.62 2.49
C GLY A 18 -17.92 9.03 2.53
N PRO A 19 -18.59 9.99 3.20
CA PRO A 19 -18.31 11.42 3.06
C PRO A 19 -17.00 11.89 3.71
N ARG A 20 -16.37 11.06 4.56
CA ARG A 20 -15.09 11.36 5.23
C ARG A 20 -13.93 10.50 4.70
N ALA A 21 -14.18 9.71 3.65
CA ALA A 21 -13.14 8.97 2.97
C ALA A 21 -12.10 9.95 2.38
N PRO A 22 -10.80 9.71 2.57
CA PRO A 22 -9.78 10.51 1.92
C PRO A 22 -9.91 10.42 0.40
N LEU A 23 -9.42 11.45 -0.29
CA LEU A 23 -9.18 11.42 -1.72
C LEU A 23 -7.66 11.36 -1.97
N PRO A 24 -7.21 10.72 -3.05
CA PRO A 24 -7.99 10.03 -4.08
C PRO A 24 -8.54 8.67 -3.62
N ARG A 25 -9.61 8.21 -4.27
CA ARG A 25 -10.17 6.87 -4.10
C ARG A 25 -9.33 5.86 -4.88
N PRO A 26 -8.58 4.94 -4.23
CA PRO A 26 -7.62 4.10 -4.94
C PRO A 26 -8.27 3.21 -6.01
N LEU A 27 -9.44 2.63 -5.75
CA LEU A 27 -10.11 1.73 -6.70
C LEU A 27 -10.62 2.46 -7.95
N GLU A 28 -10.87 3.76 -7.84
CA GLU A 28 -11.19 4.62 -9.00
C GLU A 28 -9.92 5.12 -9.71
N SER A 29 -8.75 4.95 -9.08
CA SER A 29 -7.45 5.48 -9.51
C SER A 29 -6.48 4.39 -9.98
N GLY A 30 -7.00 3.29 -10.53
CA GLY A 30 -6.20 2.24 -11.16
C GLY A 30 -5.59 1.20 -10.21
N PHE A 31 -6.09 1.09 -8.98
CA PHE A 31 -5.76 -0.01 -8.08
C PHE A 31 -6.84 -1.09 -8.11
N THR A 32 -6.42 -2.34 -7.95
CA THR A 32 -7.27 -3.54 -8.01
C THR A 32 -7.42 -4.17 -6.61
N PRO A 33 -8.65 -4.52 -6.18
CA PRO A 33 -8.85 -5.29 -4.95
C PRO A 33 -8.16 -6.65 -5.01
N GLY A 34 -7.68 -7.15 -3.88
CA GLY A 34 -6.99 -8.46 -3.83
C GLY A 34 -5.57 -8.45 -4.40
N ARG A 35 -4.99 -7.27 -4.63
CA ARG A 35 -3.60 -7.09 -5.03
C ARG A 35 -2.79 -6.42 -3.93
N LEU A 36 -1.54 -6.82 -3.81
CA LEU A 36 -0.55 -6.22 -2.92
C LEU A 36 0.31 -5.26 -3.71
N TYR A 37 0.58 -4.09 -3.15
CA TYR A 37 1.35 -3.01 -3.75
C TYR A 37 2.57 -2.71 -2.91
N ARG A 38 3.74 -2.63 -3.55
CA ARG A 38 4.98 -2.23 -2.89
C ARG A 38 4.91 -0.76 -2.50
N VAL A 39 5.25 -0.49 -1.24
CA VAL A 39 5.49 0.87 -0.76
C VAL A 39 6.84 1.33 -1.28
N VAL A 40 6.87 2.42 -2.06
CA VAL A 40 8.13 3.02 -2.56
C VAL A 40 8.49 4.31 -1.84
N GLY A 41 7.62 4.79 -0.94
CA GLY A 41 7.88 5.94 -0.09
C GLY A 41 6.73 6.23 0.88
N VAL A 42 7.01 7.02 1.91
CA VAL A 42 6.03 7.50 2.88
C VAL A 42 6.25 9.00 3.10
N PHE A 43 5.20 9.77 2.91
CA PHE A 43 5.16 11.21 3.14
C PHE A 43 4.18 11.53 4.25
N ASN A 44 4.62 12.26 5.27
CA ASN A 44 3.73 12.80 6.30
C ASN A 44 3.86 14.33 6.28
N PRO A 45 2.81 15.07 5.86
CA PRO A 45 2.76 16.51 6.05
C PRO A 45 2.58 16.78 7.55
N SER A 46 3.55 17.46 8.17
CA SER A 46 3.66 17.67 9.62
C SER A 46 2.43 18.30 10.30
N GLU A 47 1.47 18.79 9.53
CA GLU A 47 0.25 19.45 9.99
C GLU A 47 -0.95 18.50 10.09
N THR A 48 -0.81 17.22 9.70
CA THR A 48 -1.93 16.26 9.71
C THR A 48 -1.54 14.94 10.37
N SER A 49 -2.52 14.22 10.92
CA SER A 49 -2.32 12.84 11.42
C SER A 49 -2.28 11.80 10.29
N ASP A 50 -2.53 12.19 9.04
CA ASP A 50 -2.55 11.29 7.89
C ASP A 50 -1.14 11.19 7.27
N ALA A 51 -0.59 9.97 7.20
CA ALA A 51 0.52 9.68 6.31
C ALA A 51 0.01 9.22 4.94
N TYR A 52 0.79 9.53 3.91
CA TYR A 52 0.55 9.15 2.53
C TYR A 52 1.64 8.18 2.08
N PHE A 53 1.23 7.04 1.57
CA PHE A 53 2.12 6.04 1.02
C PHE A 53 2.19 6.23 -0.49
N ILE A 54 3.39 6.19 -1.03
CA ILE A 54 3.63 6.32 -2.46
C ILE A 54 3.62 4.92 -3.05
N LEU A 55 2.65 4.63 -3.91
CA LEU A 55 2.42 3.33 -4.52
C LEU A 55 2.34 3.46 -6.05
N PRO A 56 2.97 2.56 -6.82
CA PRO A 56 2.66 2.37 -8.24
C PRO A 56 1.34 1.60 -8.38
N ASN A 57 0.41 2.09 -9.19
CA ASN A 57 -0.85 1.39 -9.48
C ASN A 57 -0.69 0.39 -10.65
N ASP A 58 -1.78 -0.22 -11.11
CA ASP A 58 -1.73 -1.22 -12.19
C ASP A 58 -1.48 -0.62 -13.59
N ARG A 59 -1.39 0.72 -13.69
CA ARG A 59 -1.12 1.49 -14.91
C ARG A 59 0.25 2.17 -14.89
N ASP A 60 1.13 1.74 -13.99
CA ASP A 60 2.47 2.33 -13.77
C ASP A 60 2.46 3.81 -13.34
N GLU A 61 1.35 4.30 -12.77
CA GLU A 61 1.24 5.65 -12.23
C GLU A 61 1.61 5.68 -10.74
N LEU A 62 2.35 6.70 -10.30
CA LEU A 62 2.65 6.91 -8.88
C LEU A 62 1.56 7.73 -8.19
N TRP A 63 1.06 7.19 -7.08
CA TRP A 63 -0.02 7.80 -6.32
C TRP A 63 0.33 7.95 -4.84
N PHE A 64 -0.16 9.04 -4.25
CA PHE A 64 -0.10 9.30 -2.81
C PHE A 64 -1.39 8.81 -2.17
N ILE A 65 -1.35 7.63 -1.57
CA ILE A 65 -2.52 7.00 -0.97
C ILE A 65 -2.51 7.22 0.53
N CYS A 66 -3.58 7.85 1.05
CA CYS A 66 -3.76 8.03 2.48
C CYS A 66 -3.74 6.67 3.19
N GLN A 67 -2.99 6.56 4.30
CA GLN A 67 -2.87 5.36 5.12
C GLN A 67 -4.21 4.74 5.54
N ARG A 68 -5.27 5.56 5.62
CA ARG A 68 -6.62 5.10 5.97
C ARG A 68 -7.22 4.12 4.96
N HIS A 69 -6.76 4.17 3.70
CA HIS A 69 -7.13 3.22 2.65
C HIS A 69 -6.28 1.93 2.63
N LEU A 70 -5.32 1.78 3.54
CA LEU A 70 -4.29 0.75 3.44
C LEU A 70 -4.34 -0.23 4.61
N ARG A 71 -4.01 -1.49 4.31
CA ARG A 71 -3.65 -2.48 5.32
C ARG A 71 -2.29 -3.05 5.00
N PHE A 72 -1.50 -3.27 6.04
CA PHE A 72 -0.25 -4.01 5.92
C PHE A 72 -0.54 -5.42 5.40
N ALA A 73 0.23 -5.85 4.41
CA ALA A 73 0.07 -7.16 3.79
C ALA A 73 1.29 -8.07 3.99
N GLY A 74 2.47 -7.51 4.22
CA GLY A 74 3.67 -8.31 4.47
C GLY A 74 4.97 -7.62 4.11
N LEU A 75 6.06 -8.32 4.39
CA LEU A 75 7.40 -8.01 3.88
C LEU A 75 7.78 -9.07 2.86
N HIS A 76 8.10 -8.67 1.64
CA HIS A 76 8.46 -9.59 0.56
C HIS A 76 9.78 -9.19 -0.10
N ALA A 77 10.79 -10.05 0.04
CA ALA A 77 12.07 -9.96 -0.65
C ALA A 77 11.91 -10.33 -2.13
N THR A 78 11.48 -9.37 -2.93
CA THR A 78 11.25 -9.53 -4.38
C THR A 78 11.61 -8.25 -5.13
N SER A 79 11.77 -8.31 -6.45
CA SER A 79 11.86 -7.13 -7.32
C SER A 79 10.49 -6.67 -7.84
N ALA A 80 9.44 -7.46 -7.65
CA ALA A 80 8.10 -7.13 -8.12
C ALA A 80 7.53 -5.89 -7.40
N HIS A 81 6.74 -5.09 -8.10
CA HIS A 81 6.03 -3.93 -7.53
C HIS A 81 4.60 -4.27 -7.10
N HIS A 82 4.05 -5.38 -7.60
CA HIS A 82 2.76 -5.91 -7.21
C HIS A 82 2.80 -7.43 -7.06
N LEU A 83 1.96 -7.96 -6.18
CA LEU A 83 1.75 -9.40 -5.98
C LEU A 83 0.24 -9.67 -5.90
N ASP A 84 -0.20 -10.85 -6.34
CA ASP A 84 -1.57 -11.27 -6.13
C ASP A 84 -1.72 -11.82 -4.70
N LEU A 85 -2.83 -11.50 -4.02
CA LEU A 85 -3.04 -11.87 -2.61
C LEU A 85 -2.98 -13.39 -2.39
N GLU A 86 -3.50 -14.19 -3.33
CA GLU A 86 -3.45 -15.65 -3.28
C GLU A 86 -2.01 -16.22 -3.31
N GLY A 87 -1.07 -15.49 -3.92
CA GLY A 87 0.35 -15.85 -3.91
C GLY A 87 1.08 -15.45 -2.63
N ALA A 88 0.51 -14.55 -1.82
CA ALA A 88 1.13 -14.01 -0.62
C ALA A 88 0.78 -14.79 0.66
N ASP A 89 -0.38 -15.44 0.70
CA ASP A 89 -0.78 -16.31 1.84
C ASP A 89 0.19 -17.49 2.04
N VAL A 90 0.92 -17.90 1.00
CA VAL A 90 1.97 -18.92 1.09
C VAL A 90 3.13 -18.47 2.00
N LEU A 91 3.35 -17.16 2.14
CA LEU A 91 4.48 -16.60 2.91
C LEU A 91 4.13 -16.27 4.37
N HIS A 92 2.85 -16.09 4.70
CA HIS A 92 2.42 -15.89 6.08
C HIS A 92 2.57 -17.14 6.96
N ALA A 93 2.68 -18.34 6.36
CA ALA A 93 2.82 -19.60 7.08
C ALA A 93 4.26 -19.92 7.54
N SER A 94 5.27 -19.12 7.17
CA SER A 94 6.70 -19.48 7.35
C SER A 94 7.45 -18.66 8.40
N ALA A 95 6.77 -17.85 9.23
CA ALA A 95 7.41 -17.01 10.25
C ALA A 95 7.17 -17.52 11.69
N ALA A 96 7.00 -18.82 11.86
CA ALA A 96 7.03 -19.50 13.15
C ALA A 96 8.02 -20.67 13.08
N ASP A 97 9.29 -20.37 13.29
CA ASP A 97 10.32 -21.28 13.82
C ASP A 97 11.43 -20.45 14.48
#